data_AF-A0A8I0H2T3-F1
#
_entry.id   AF-A0A8I0H2T3-F1
#
_cell.length_a   1.000
_cell.length_b   1.000
_cell.length_c   1.000
_cell.angle_alpha   90.00
_cell.angle_beta   90.00
_cell.angle_gamma   90.00
#
_symmetry.space_group_name_H-M   'P 1'
#
loop_
_entity.id
_entity.type
_entity.pdbx_description
1 polymer ?
#
loop_
_entity_poly.entity_id
_entity_poly.type
_entity_poly.pdbx_seq_one_letter_code
_entity_poly.pdbx_strand_id
1 'polypeptide(L)'
;KKSSLTASVATVPAKELSKQMGHSVAAALQGRAPGVEILQRGGEAGADIKILVRGAGTFGATEPLYVIDGAFSNNGLNSLNPSDIESI
;
A
#
# COMPACT_ATOMS: atom_id res chain seq x y z
N LYS A 1 -2.42 23.48 4.66
CA LYS A 1 -1.40 23.36 5.74
C LYS A 1 -1.55 21.96 6.34
N LYS A 2 -0.60 21.02 6.14
CA LYS A 2 -0.54 19.68 6.80
C LYS A 2 -0.24 19.80 8.32
N SER A 3 -0.83 20.80 8.97
CA SER A 3 -0.35 21.38 10.24
C SER A 3 -1.00 20.79 11.48
N SER A 4 -2.04 19.97 11.33
CA SER A 4 -2.85 19.48 12.45
C SER A 4 -2.94 17.96 12.47
N LEU A 5 -1.87 17.29 12.08
CA LEU A 5 -1.78 15.83 12.05
C LEU A 5 -0.85 15.40 13.18
N THR A 6 -1.45 14.99 14.29
CA THR A 6 -0.74 14.50 15.49
C THR A 6 -0.39 13.02 15.40
N ALA A 7 -0.91 12.33 14.38
CA ALA A 7 -0.62 10.94 14.07
C ALA A 7 0.48 10.83 12.99
N SER A 8 1.26 9.75 13.04
CA SER A 8 2.26 9.44 12.02
C SER A 8 1.58 9.20 10.68
N VAL A 9 1.83 10.08 9.71
CA VAL A 9 1.41 9.91 8.32
C VAL A 9 2.63 9.98 7.43
N ALA A 10 2.90 8.87 6.76
CA ALA A 10 3.85 8.81 5.67
C ALA A 10 3.08 9.11 4.38
N THR A 11 3.62 9.98 3.52
CA THR A 11 3.08 10.22 2.19
C THR A 11 4.10 9.72 1.17
N VAL A 12 3.69 8.86 0.25
CA VAL A 12 4.49 8.35 -0.85
C VAL A 12 4.03 9.03 -2.15
N PRO A 13 4.88 9.82 -2.82
CA PRO A 13 4.50 10.48 -4.07
C PRO A 13 4.50 9.48 -5.25
N ALA A 14 3.62 9.70 -6.23
CA ALA A 14 3.51 8.87 -7.43
C ALA A 14 4.83 8.59 -8.15
N LYS A 15 5.76 9.56 -8.17
CA LYS A 15 7.08 9.41 -8.80
C LYS A 15 7.92 8.30 -8.20
N GLU A 16 7.72 7.98 -6.93
CA GLU A 16 8.40 6.85 -6.28
C GLU A 16 7.69 5.52 -6.58
N LEU A 17 6.37 5.55 -6.79
CA LEU A 17 5.58 4.38 -7.20
C LEU A 17 5.86 3.99 -8.66
N SER A 18 5.99 4.98 -9.55
CA SER A 18 6.25 4.78 -10.97
C SER A 18 7.67 4.29 -11.29
N LYS A 19 8.62 4.41 -10.35
CA LYS A 19 9.99 3.89 -10.51
C LYS A 19 10.03 2.37 -10.50
N GLN A 20 9.03 1.72 -9.92
CA GLN A 20 8.91 0.28 -9.92
C GLN A 20 7.97 -0.13 -11.07
N MET A 21 8.51 -0.73 -12.12
CA MET A 21 7.73 -1.29 -13.25
C MET A 21 7.02 -2.60 -12.85
N GLY A 22 6.42 -2.63 -11.66
CA GLY A 22 5.63 -3.75 -11.19
C GLY A 22 4.16 -3.52 -11.52
N HIS A 23 3.47 -4.55 -12.00
CA HIS A 23 2.03 -4.53 -12.23
C HIS A 23 1.19 -4.35 -10.94
N SER A 24 1.83 -4.32 -9.77
CA SER A 24 1.17 -4.14 -8.47
C SER A 24 1.73 -2.96 -7.71
N VAL A 25 0.83 -2.07 -7.30
CA VAL A 25 1.08 -0.89 -6.45
C VAL A 25 1.64 -1.31 -5.08
N ALA A 26 1.24 -2.48 -4.58
CA ALA A 26 1.73 -2.97 -3.30
C ALA A 26 3.23 -3.25 -3.35
N ALA A 27 3.76 -3.80 -4.45
CA ALA A 27 5.21 -3.98 -4.58
C ALA A 27 5.94 -2.63 -4.57
N ALA A 28 5.37 -1.59 -5.17
CA ALA A 28 5.96 -0.25 -5.24
C ALA A 28 6.02 0.47 -3.88
N LEU A 29 5.16 0.09 -2.93
CA LEU A 29 5.18 0.60 -1.56
C LEU A 29 6.25 -0.08 -0.69
N GLN A 30 6.85 -1.18 -1.16
CA GLN A 30 7.81 -1.95 -0.39
C GLN A 30 9.05 -1.10 -0.07
N GLY A 31 9.33 -0.91 1.22
CA GLY A 31 10.46 -0.12 1.69
C GLY A 31 10.33 1.40 1.47
N ARG A 32 9.17 1.89 1.01
CA ARG A 32 8.91 3.33 0.80
C ARG A 32 8.19 4.01 1.95
N ALA A 33 7.45 3.24 2.74
CA ALA A 33 6.80 3.72 3.95
C ALA A 33 7.36 2.98 5.19
N PRO A 34 7.83 3.70 6.23
CA PRO A 34 8.34 3.08 7.44
C PRO A 34 7.23 2.35 8.19
N GLY A 35 7.52 1.11 8.61
CA GLY A 35 6.57 0.27 9.33
C GLY A 35 5.48 -0.35 8.42
N VAL A 36 5.61 -0.26 7.10
CA VAL A 36 4.78 -1.04 6.16
C VAL A 36 5.57 -2.25 5.70
N GLU A 37 5.05 -3.43 6.00
CA GLU A 37 5.60 -4.71 5.59
C GLU A 37 4.69 -5.32 4.50
N ILE A 38 5.32 -5.86 3.46
CA ILE A 38 4.62 -6.36 2.28
C ILE A 38 5.09 -7.78 2.04
N LEU A 39 4.17 -8.73 2.18
CA LEU A 39 4.39 -10.15 2.03
C LEU A 39 3.72 -10.61 0.74
N GLN A 40 4.52 -10.92 -0.27
CA GLN A 40 4.03 -11.51 -1.51
C GLN A 40 3.92 -13.03 -1.35
N ARG A 41 2.72 -13.61 -1.46
CA ARG A 41 2.52 -15.06 -1.44
C ARG A 41 2.80 -15.65 -2.83
N GLY A 42 4.08 -15.78 -3.18
CA GLY A 42 4.52 -16.42 -4.42
C GLY A 42 5.33 -15.51 -5.34
N GLY A 43 5.95 -16.09 -6.36
CA GLY A 43 6.82 -15.37 -7.32
C GLY A 43 6.12 -14.87 -8.58
N GLU A 44 4.79 -15.06 -8.68
CA GLU A 44 4.01 -14.74 -9.87
C GLU A 44 3.53 -13.28 -9.85
N ALA A 45 3.48 -12.66 -11.03
CA ALA A 45 2.92 -11.33 -11.19
C ALA A 45 1.41 -11.36 -10.91
N GLY A 46 0.94 -10.55 -9.95
CA GLY A 46 -0.46 -10.55 -9.53
C GLY A 46 -0.80 -11.56 -8.43
N ALA A 47 0.20 -12.26 -7.86
CA ALA A 47 0.00 -13.08 -6.68
C ALA A 47 -0.58 -12.26 -5.51
N ASP A 48 -1.28 -12.92 -4.58
CA ASP A 48 -1.86 -12.25 -3.43
C ASP A 48 -0.76 -11.58 -2.59
N ILE A 49 -0.92 -10.27 -2.37
CA ILE A 49 0.00 -9.48 -1.57
C ILE A 49 -0.70 -9.13 -0.27
N LYS A 50 -0.07 -9.52 0.84
CA LYS A 50 -0.52 -9.16 2.19
C LYS A 50 0.27 -7.95 2.66
N ILE A 51 -0.42 -6.87 2.96
CA ILE A 51 0.19 -5.66 3.54
C ILE A 51 -0.05 -5.69 5.05
N LEU A 52 0.97 -5.37 5.83
CA LEU A 52 0.91 -5.24 7.28
C LEU A 52 1.44 -3.87 7.66
N VAL A 53 0.67 -3.15 8.49
CA VAL A 53 1.06 -1.83 9.00
C VAL A 53 1.43 -1.98 10.47
N ARG A 54 2.72 -1.77 10.78
CA ARG A 54 3.35 -1.94 12.09
C ARG A 54 3.26 -3.38 12.61
N GLY A 55 3.43 -4.36 11.72
CA GLY A 55 3.41 -5.79 12.03
C GLY A 55 2.00 -6.36 12.26
N ALA A 56 1.93 -7.62 12.67
CA ALA A 56 0.68 -8.29 12.99
C ALA A 56 0.16 -7.85 14.37
N GLY A 57 -0.81 -6.92 14.39
CA GLY A 57 -1.44 -6.46 15.63
C GLY A 57 -2.48 -7.42 16.22
N THR A 58 -2.90 -8.44 15.45
CA THR A 58 -3.89 -9.43 15.85
C THR A 58 -3.53 -10.80 15.25
N PHE A 59 -4.02 -11.89 15.85
CA PHE A 59 -3.90 -13.25 15.28
C PHE A 59 -4.95 -13.53 14.18
N GLY A 60 -5.81 -12.56 13.85
CA GLY A 60 -6.89 -12.67 12.87
C GLY A 60 -6.60 -11.92 11.58
N ALA A 61 -7.60 -11.18 11.07
CA ALA A 61 -7.43 -10.33 9.90
C ALA A 61 -6.49 -9.15 10.24
N THR A 62 -5.32 -9.11 9.60
CA THR A 62 -4.29 -8.07 9.78
C THR A 62 -4.14 -7.16 8.57
N GLU A 63 -5.08 -7.26 7.62
CA GLU A 63 -5.08 -6.45 6.41
C GLU A 63 -5.51 -5.01 6.75
N PRO A 64 -4.83 -3.99 6.19
CA PRO A 64 -5.21 -2.61 6.39
C PRO A 64 -6.49 -2.28 5.61
N LEU A 65 -7.15 -1.20 6.01
CA LEU A 65 -8.27 -0.63 5.26
C LEU A 65 -7.74 0.16 4.05
N TYR A 66 -8.18 -0.22 2.85
CA TYR A 66 -7.88 0.51 1.63
C TYR A 66 -8.98 1.53 1.34
N VAL A 67 -8.58 2.78 1.14
CA VAL A 67 -9.48 3.87 0.74
C VAL A 67 -8.97 4.44 -0.59
N ILE A 68 -9.80 4.36 -1.63
CA ILE A 68 -9.51 4.82 -2.99
C ILE A 68 -10.51 5.91 -3.31
N ASP A 69 -10.06 7.16 -3.51
CA ASP A 69 -10.93 8.32 -3.80
C ASP A 69 -12.14 8.47 -2.85
N GLY A 70 -11.97 8.08 -1.59
CA GLY A 70 -13.02 8.15 -0.57
C GLY A 70 -13.95 6.93 -0.49
N ALA A 71 -13.81 5.95 -1.38
CA ALA A 71 -14.52 4.68 -1.33
C ALA A 71 -13.67 3.58 -0.66
N PHE A 72 -14.32 2.72 0.12
CA PHE A 72 -13.67 1.55 0.72
C PHE A 72 -13.47 0.47 -0.35
N SER A 73 -12.28 -0.12 -0.39
CA SER A 73 -11.97 -1.24 -1.28
C SER A 73 -11.59 -2.47 -0.46
N ASN A 74 -12.25 -3.58 -0.77
CA ASN A 74 -11.95 -4.90 -0.20
C ASN A 74 -10.99 -5.70 -1.11
N ASN A 75 -10.75 -5.23 -2.33
CA ASN A 75 -9.92 -5.90 -3.33
C ASN A 75 -8.45 -5.45 -3.30
N GLY A 76 -8.08 -4.68 -2.27
CA GLY A 76 -6.71 -4.22 -2.04
C GLY A 76 -6.16 -3.35 -3.16
N LEU A 77 -4.83 -3.43 -3.35
CA LEU A 77 -4.07 -2.63 -4.32
C LEU A 77 -3.71 -3.40 -5.60
N ASN A 78 -4.13 -4.67 -5.72
CA ASN A 78 -3.77 -5.54 -6.85
C ASN A 78 -4.52 -5.22 -8.14
N SER A 79 -5.69 -4.57 -8.05
CA SER A 79 -6.51 -4.18 -9.21
C SER A 79 -6.28 -2.74 -9.65
N LEU A 80 -5.45 -1.99 -8.92
CA LEU A 80 -5.16 -0.59 -9.23
C LEU A 80 -3.96 -0.50 -10.16
N ASN A 81 -4.10 0.34 -11.19
CA ASN A 81 -2.99 0.69 -12.05
C ASN A 81 -2.10 1.73 -11.33
N PRO A 82 -0.79 1.48 -11.19
CA PRO A 82 0.13 2.46 -10.61
C PRO A 82 0.14 3.82 -11.34
N SER A 83 -0.20 3.86 -12.63
CA SER A 83 -0.27 5.11 -13.40
C SER A 83 -1.43 6.02 -13.00
N ASP A 84 -2.47 5.47 -12.38
CA ASP A 84 -3.67 6.22 -11.99
C ASP A 84 -3.57 6.75 -10.54
N ILE A 85 -2.42 6.55 -9.88
CA ILE A 85 -2.20 6.96 -8.49
C ILE A 85 -1.38 8.24 -8.43
N GLU A 86 -1.94 9.29 -7.83
CA GLU A 86 -1.25 10.56 -7.60
C GLU A 86 -0.43 10.55 -6.29
N SER A 87 -0.98 9.97 -5.22
CA SER A 87 -0.31 9.86 -3.93
C SER A 87 -0.95 8.80 -3.02
N ILE A 88 -0.16 8.27 -2.09
CA ILE A 88 -0.58 7.34 -1.02
C ILE A 88 -0.15 7.91 0.33
#